data_AF-A0A9D0ZEQ8-F1
#
_entry.id   AF-A0A9D0ZEQ8-F1
#
_cell.length_a   1.000
_cell.length_b   1.000
_cell.length_c   1.000
_cell.angle_alpha   90.00
_cell.angle_beta   90.00
_cell.angle_gamma   90.00
#
_symmetry.space_group_name_H-M   'P 1'
#
loop_
_entity.id
_entity.type
_entity.pdbx_description
1 polymer ?
#
loop_
_entity_poly.entity_id
_entity_poly.type
_entity_poly.pdbx_seq_one_letter_code
_entity_poly.pdbx_strand_id
1 'polypeptide(L)' 'IHRRNIIENRPAADAYLATKAKALGAIVVTKEKYKAGSAQLPNVCEALGVRWISYDDFMEKLSVGM' A
#
# COMPACT_ATOMS: atom_id res chain seq x y z
N ILE A 1 12.52 -3.44 20.97
CA ILE A 1 12.58 -3.20 19.50
C ILE A 1 13.54 -4.23 18.91
N HIS A 2 13.03 -5.26 18.21
CA HIS A 2 13.84 -6.41 17.79
C HIS A 2 14.75 -6.07 16.60
N ARG A 3 16.06 -6.21 16.81
CA ARG A 3 17.18 -5.84 15.92
C ARG A 3 17.16 -6.52 14.53
N ARG A 4 16.34 -7.55 14.31
CA ARG A 4 16.21 -8.28 13.03
C ARG A 4 15.50 -7.46 11.94
N ASN A 5 14.53 -6.62 12.30
CA ASN A 5 13.75 -5.86 11.31
C ASN A 5 14.56 -4.78 10.57
N ILE A 6 15.67 -4.32 11.15
CA ILE A 6 16.58 -3.35 10.53
C ILE A 6 17.45 -4.03 9.46
N ILE A 7 17.77 -5.31 9.64
CA ILE A 7 18.66 -6.08 8.75
C ILE A 7 17.87 -6.65 7.55
N GLU A 8 16.56 -6.90 7.70
CA GLU A 8 15.73 -7.49 6.64
C GLU A 8 15.05 -6.49 5.67
N ASN A 9 15.26 -5.18 5.79
CA ASN A 9 14.81 -4.14 4.82
C ASN A 9 13.33 -4.21 4.35
N ARG A 10 12.45 -4.94 5.04
CA ARG A 10 11.04 -5.11 4.61
C ARG A 10 10.13 -3.89 4.80
N PRO A 11 10.25 -3.04 5.86
CA PRO A 11 9.33 -1.91 6.02
C PRO A 11 9.60 -0.74 5.06
N ALA A 12 10.71 -0.77 4.30
CA ALA A 12 11.08 0.33 3.41
C ALA A 12 10.28 0.32 2.09
N ALA A 13 9.94 -0.86 1.56
CA ALA A 13 9.30 -0.97 0.25
C ALA A 13 7.89 -0.35 0.25
N ASP A 14 7.05 -0.72 1.22
CA ASP A 14 5.67 -0.24 1.31
C ASP A 14 5.61 1.26 1.62
N ALA A 15 6.47 1.72 2.54
CA ALA A 15 6.58 3.14 2.87
C ALA A 15 7.05 3.95 1.65
N TYR A 16 8.04 3.47 0.90
CA TYR A 16 8.51 4.13 -0.31
C TYR A 16 7.44 4.16 -1.40
N LEU A 17 6.76 3.03 -1.63
CA LEU A 17 5.70 2.94 -2.64
C LEU A 17 4.54 3.90 -2.30
N ALA A 18 4.07 3.88 -1.05
CA ALA A 18 2.99 4.75 -0.60
C ALA A 18 3.36 6.24 -0.68
N THR A 19 4.56 6.62 -0.21
CA THR A 19 5.03 8.01 -0.29
C THR A 19 5.23 8.48 -1.73
N LYS A 20 5.74 7.61 -2.62
CA LYS A 20 5.84 7.91 -4.05
C LYS A 20 4.47 8.12 -4.68
N ALA A 21 3.50 7.26 -4.37
CA ALA A 21 2.13 7.43 -4.85
C ALA A 21 1.51 8.74 -4.34
N LYS A 22 1.76 9.10 -3.08
CA LYS A 22 1.35 10.39 -2.51
C LYS A 22 1.92 11.58 -3.29
N ALA A 23 3.22 11.55 -3.57
CA ALA A 23 3.91 12.60 -4.31
C ALA A 23 3.38 12.76 -5.75
N LEU A 24 2.93 11.66 -6.37
CA LEU A 24 2.37 11.65 -7.72
C LEU A 24 0.85 11.89 -7.77
N GLY A 25 0.16 11.97 -6.62
CA GLY A 25 -1.31 11.98 -6.57
C GLY A 25 -1.96 10.68 -7.06
N ALA A 26 -1.18 9.60 -7.15
CA ALA A 26 -1.59 8.30 -7.69
C ALA A 26 -2.38 7.47 -6.67
N ILE A 27 -2.96 6.36 -7.16
CA ILE A 27 -3.64 5.35 -6.34
C ILE A 27 -2.78 4.09 -6.33
N VAL A 28 -2.54 3.53 -5.15
CA VAL A 28 -1.84 2.25 -5.00
C VAL A 28 -2.80 1.10 -5.27
N VAL A 29 -2.41 0.15 -6.13
CA VAL A 29 -3.15 -1.10 -6.34
C VAL A 29 -2.41 -2.23 -5.63
N THR A 30 -3.12 -3.02 -4.82
CA THR A 30 -2.50 -4.15 -4.10
C THR A 30 -3.44 -5.36 -4.01
N LYS A 31 -2.85 -6.56 -3.93
CA LYS A 31 -3.55 -7.81 -3.63
C LYS A 31 -3.71 -8.07 -2.13
N GLU A 32 -3.02 -7.27 -1.31
CA GLU A 32 -3.15 -7.36 0.14
C GLU A 32 -4.48 -6.76 0.62
N LYS A 33 -4.95 -7.26 1.76
CA LYS A 33 -6.14 -6.76 2.43
C LYS A 33 -5.76 -5.96 3.65
N TYR A 34 -6.55 -4.94 3.95
CA TYR A 34 -6.44 -4.22 5.22
C TYR A 34 -6.59 -5.21 6.38
N LYS A 35 -5.69 -5.10 7.35
CA LYS A 35 -5.71 -5.94 8.55
C LYS A 35 -5.21 -5.13 9.73
N ALA A 36 -6.12 -4.70 10.60
CA ALA A 36 -5.79 -3.84 11.73
C ALA A 36 -4.56 -4.34 12.53
N GLY A 37 -3.63 -3.43 12.83
CA GLY A 37 -2.40 -3.73 13.59
C GLY A 37 -1.29 -4.42 12.79
N SER A 38 -1.47 -4.67 11.49
CA SER A 38 -0.42 -5.20 10.61
C SER A 38 0.37 -4.10 9.89
N ALA A 39 1.53 -4.46 9.36
CA ALA A 39 2.35 -3.59 8.51
C ALA A 39 2.06 -3.77 7.01
N GLN A 40 0.87 -4.26 6.65
CA GLN A 40 0.51 -4.48 5.25
C GLN A 40 0.33 -3.17 4.50
N LEU A 41 0.58 -3.18 3.19
CA LEU A 41 0.56 -1.98 2.35
C LEU A 41 -0.74 -1.14 2.48
N PRO A 42 -1.96 -1.72 2.53
CA PRO A 42 -3.18 -0.96 2.79
C PRO A 42 -3.11 -0.13 4.08
N ASN A 43 -2.61 -0.71 5.17
CA ASN A 43 -2.49 -0.01 6.45
C ASN A 43 -1.46 1.13 6.37
N VAL A 44 -0.36 0.92 5.64
CA VAL A 44 0.66 1.96 5.40
C VAL A 44 0.07 3.10 4.57
N CYS A 45 -0.71 2.79 3.54
CA CYS A 45 -1.43 3.78 2.74
C CYS A 45 -2.41 4.59 3.59
N GLU A 46 -3.25 3.94 4.41
CA GLU A 46 -4.18 4.61 5.33
C GLU A 46 -3.43 5.52 6.32
N ALA A 47 -2.36 5.02 6.96
CA ALA A 47 -1.56 5.80 7.91
C ALA A 47 -0.90 7.04 7.28
N LEU A 48 -0.59 6.99 5.99
CA LEU A 48 0.03 8.09 5.24
C LEU A 48 -0.99 8.95 4.48
N GLY A 49 -2.29 8.62 4.52
CA GLY A 49 -3.35 9.32 3.78
C GLY A 49 -3.23 9.17 2.27
N VAL A 50 -2.83 7.99 1.80
CA VAL A 50 -2.63 7.65 0.39
C VAL A 50 -3.80 6.80 -0.09
N ARG A 51 -4.42 7.17 -1.20
CA ARG A 51 -5.49 6.37 -1.80
C ARG A 51 -4.94 5.03 -2.27
N TRP A 52 -5.66 3.96 -1.96
CA TRP A 52 -5.38 2.62 -2.45
C TRP A 52 -6.67 1.91 -2.82
N ILE A 53 -6.57 0.89 -3.67
CA ILE A 53 -7.67 0.00 -4.06
C ILE A 53 -7.17 -1.44 -4.11
N SER A 54 -8.08 -2.40 -3.97
CA SER A 54 -7.72 -3.80 -4.18
C SER A 54 -7.48 -4.07 -5.66
N TYR A 55 -6.75 -5.14 -5.96
CA TYR A 55 -6.57 -5.63 -7.32
C TYR A 55 -7.91 -5.96 -7.99
N ASP A 56 -8.86 -6.55 -7.26
CA ASP A 56 -10.18 -6.88 -7.78
C ASP A 56 -10.95 -5.61 -8.15
N ASP A 57 -11.01 -4.61 -7.24
CA ASP A 57 -11.64 -3.31 -7.50
C ASP A 57 -11.01 -2.60 -8.71
N PHE A 58 -9.69 -2.72 -8.87
CA PHE A 58 -8.97 -2.15 -10.00
C PHE A 58 -9.39 -2.80 -11.32
N MET A 59 -9.47 -4.13 -11.35
CA MET A 59 -9.90 -4.88 -12.53
C MET A 59 -11.36 -4.60 -12.88
N GLU A 60 -12.23 -4.46 -11.88
CA GLU A 60 -13.63 -4.06 -12.10
C GLU A 60 -13.72 -2.67 -12.72
N LYS A 61 -12.95 -1.69 -12.22
CA LYS A 61 -12.90 -0.33 -12.79
C LYS A 61 -12.42 -0.32 -14.25
N LEU A 62 -11.42 -1.13 -14.60
CA LEU A 62 -10.96 -1.25 -15.99
C LEU A 62 -11.99 -1.93 -16.89
N SER A 63 -12.72 -2.92 -16.37
CA SER A 63 -13.76 -3.64 -17.13
C SER A 63 -14.97 -2.75 -17.45
N VAL A 64 -15.25 -1.78 -16.58
CA VAL A 64 -16.37 -0.82 -16.73
C VAL A 64 -15.97 0.42 -17.56
N GLY A 65 -14.75 0.46 -18.10
CA GLY A 65 -14.32 1.52 -19.03
C GLY A 65 -13.95 2.82 -18.35
N MET A 66 -13.17 2.74 -17.26
CA MET A 66 -12.35 3.86 -16.80
C MET A 66 -11.16 4.09 -17.74
#